data_AF-F9ZPN5-F1
#
_entry.id   AF-F9ZPN5-F1
#
_cell.length_a   1.000
_cell.length_b   1.000
_cell.length_c   1.000
_cell.angle_alpha   90.00
_cell.angle_beta   90.00
_cell.angle_gamma   90.00
#
_symmetry.space_group_name_H-M   'P 1'
#
loop_
_entity.id
_entity.type
_entity.pdbx_description
1 polymer ?
#
loop_
_entity_poly.entity_id
_entity_poly.type
_entity_poly.pdbx_seq_one_letter_code
_entity_poly.pdbx_strand_id
1 'polypeptide(L)'
;MIQALIQGGSPEAVLRLASRRLKASHEEILDALQGELTASHRFVLEETLNHIEYLEDRIARFDAQLLEGLEPQKHALQLLQTLPGIDMVGAALLLVEIGDDMRVFGSADRLTSWTGLCPGNNESAGKRKSGRTRKGNPYVRRILCECAHAASRTQCALRSKFQSLVVRRGHKRSIIALAHKMLRIIYFMLLHGTYYRDADTDYEALSVQRNASRWIKKLIKFGFLQPQQQPA
;
A
#
# COMPACT_ATOMS: atom_id res chain seq x y z
N MET A 1 -1.69 18.93 -16.39
CA MET A 1 -2.89 19.75 -16.68
C MET A 1 -2.92 21.02 -15.83
N ILE A 2 -2.94 20.94 -14.50
CA ILE A 2 -3.11 22.13 -13.62
C ILE A 2 -2.03 23.19 -13.86
N GLN A 3 -0.75 22.81 -13.92
CA GLN A 3 0.34 23.74 -14.27
C GLN A 3 0.12 24.44 -15.62
N ALA A 4 -0.37 23.72 -16.64
CA ALA A 4 -0.68 24.30 -17.94
C ALA A 4 -1.88 25.28 -17.89
N LEU A 5 -2.84 25.05 -17.00
CA LEU A 5 -3.94 26.00 -16.75
C LEU A 5 -3.45 27.29 -16.09
N ILE A 6 -2.56 27.15 -15.09
CA ILE A 6 -1.93 28.29 -14.41
C ILE A 6 -1.13 29.14 -15.40
N GLN A 7 -0.39 28.49 -16.32
CA GLN A 7 0.39 29.15 -17.37
C GLN A 7 -0.47 29.77 -18.49
N GLY A 8 -1.80 29.61 -18.46
CA GLY A 8 -2.69 30.14 -19.50
C GLY A 8 -2.64 29.38 -20.82
N GLY A 9 -2.28 28.08 -20.79
CA GLY A 9 -2.30 27.23 -21.97
C GLY A 9 -3.71 27.08 -22.57
N SER A 10 -3.79 26.93 -23.89
CA SER A 10 -5.08 26.74 -24.56
C SER A 10 -5.78 25.46 -24.09
N PRO A 11 -7.13 25.40 -24.12
CA PRO A 11 -7.89 24.21 -23.73
C PRO A 11 -7.39 22.92 -24.42
N GLU A 12 -7.05 23.01 -25.70
CA GLU A 12 -6.50 21.90 -26.48
C GLU A 12 -5.12 21.45 -25.98
N ALA A 13 -4.24 22.39 -25.63
CA ALA A 13 -2.91 22.08 -25.10
C ALA A 13 -3.00 21.42 -23.72
N VAL A 14 -3.92 21.91 -22.87
CA VAL A 14 -4.18 21.33 -21.56
C VAL A 14 -4.77 19.91 -21.69
N LEU A 15 -5.69 19.70 -22.62
CA LEU A 15 -6.32 18.39 -22.86
C LEU A 15 -5.30 17.33 -23.28
N ARG A 16 -4.25 17.68 -24.02
CA ARG A 16 -3.17 16.74 -24.37
C ARG A 16 -2.43 16.19 -23.15
N LEU A 17 -2.47 16.89 -22.01
CA LEU A 17 -1.90 16.47 -20.74
C LEU A 17 -2.88 15.65 -19.88
N ALA A 18 -4.07 15.32 -20.40
CA ALA A 18 -5.09 14.59 -19.69
C ALA A 18 -4.65 13.17 -19.30
N SER A 19 -4.87 12.85 -18.02
CA SER A 19 -4.60 11.50 -17.52
C SER A 19 -5.61 10.51 -18.08
N ARG A 20 -5.13 9.33 -18.48
CA ARG A 20 -5.99 8.20 -18.91
C ARG A 20 -6.94 7.69 -17.82
N ARG A 21 -6.78 8.17 -16.57
CA ARG A 21 -7.66 7.85 -15.45
C ARG A 21 -8.92 8.73 -15.38
N LEU A 22 -8.98 9.82 -16.14
CA LEU A 22 -10.17 10.64 -16.23
C LEU A 22 -11.28 9.83 -16.92
N LYS A 23 -12.46 9.78 -16.28
CA LYS A 23 -13.62 9.04 -16.79
C LYS A 23 -14.41 9.83 -17.82
N ALA A 24 -14.32 11.16 -17.77
CA ALA A 24 -14.98 12.05 -18.72
C ALA A 24 -14.39 11.90 -20.12
N SER A 25 -15.23 12.09 -21.14
CA SER A 25 -14.82 12.07 -22.54
C SER A 25 -13.88 13.25 -22.85
N HIS A 26 -13.14 13.15 -23.96
CA HIS A 26 -12.30 14.28 -24.41
C HIS A 26 -13.13 15.54 -24.65
N GLU A 27 -14.34 15.40 -25.19
CA GLU A 27 -15.26 16.51 -25.46
C GLU A 27 -15.76 17.16 -24.16
N GLU A 28 -16.18 16.36 -23.18
CA GLU A 28 -16.62 16.85 -21.87
C GLU A 28 -15.52 17.62 -21.13
N ILE A 29 -14.27 17.14 -21.21
CA ILE A 29 -13.13 17.83 -20.60
C ILE A 29 -12.83 19.12 -21.36
N LEU A 30 -12.86 19.11 -22.69
CA LEU A 30 -12.61 20.30 -23.50
C LEU A 30 -13.66 21.39 -23.23
N ASP A 31 -14.94 21.03 -23.17
CA ASP A 31 -16.05 21.93 -22.83
C ASP A 31 -15.85 22.55 -21.44
N ALA A 32 -15.50 21.74 -20.44
CA ALA A 32 -15.20 22.23 -19.09
C ALA A 32 -13.98 23.20 -19.05
N LEU A 33 -13.03 23.07 -19.98
CA LEU A 33 -11.85 23.94 -20.09
C LEU A 33 -12.13 25.25 -20.84
N GLN A 34 -13.28 25.38 -21.53
CA GLN A 34 -13.66 26.59 -22.26
C GLN A 34 -14.22 27.71 -21.36
N GLY A 35 -14.43 27.44 -20.06
CA GLY A 35 -14.88 28.45 -19.11
C GLY A 35 -13.88 29.59 -18.86
N GLU A 36 -14.35 30.70 -18.29
CA GLU A 36 -13.49 31.86 -17.97
C GLU A 36 -12.55 31.59 -16.79
N LEU A 37 -11.30 31.27 -17.10
CA LEU A 37 -10.20 31.25 -16.13
C LEU A 37 -9.61 32.66 -16.00
N THR A 38 -10.03 33.42 -14.99
CA THR A 38 -9.52 34.77 -14.73
C THR A 38 -8.10 34.75 -14.13
N ALA A 39 -7.44 35.90 -14.06
CA ALA A 39 -6.17 36.05 -13.37
C ALA A 39 -6.28 35.68 -11.88
N SER A 40 -7.38 36.05 -11.22
CA SER A 40 -7.64 35.70 -9.82
C SER A 40 -7.79 34.18 -9.63
N HIS A 41 -8.45 33.48 -10.55
CA HIS A 41 -8.55 32.02 -10.50
C HIS A 41 -7.17 31.36 -10.64
N ARG A 42 -6.35 31.85 -11.58
CA ARG A 42 -4.97 31.36 -11.77
C ARG A 42 -4.11 31.57 -10.51
N PHE A 43 -4.21 32.74 -9.89
CA PHE A 43 -3.50 33.04 -8.65
C PHE A 43 -3.85 32.05 -7.53
N VAL A 44 -5.15 31.78 -7.30
CA VAL A 44 -5.56 30.82 -6.26
C VAL A 44 -5.09 29.40 -6.57
N LEU A 45 -5.16 28.99 -7.84
CA LEU A 45 -4.66 27.67 -8.27
C LEU A 45 -3.16 27.54 -8.08
N GLU A 46 -2.40 28.59 -8.40
CA GLU A 46 -0.95 28.66 -8.22
C GLU A 46 -0.57 28.54 -6.75
N GLU A 47 -1.17 29.35 -5.86
CA GLU A 47 -0.91 29.28 -4.42
C GLU A 47 -1.26 27.91 -3.83
N THR A 48 -2.38 27.33 -4.27
CA THR A 48 -2.79 25.99 -3.80
C THR A 48 -1.81 24.91 -4.27
N LEU A 49 -1.38 24.98 -5.54
CA LEU A 49 -0.42 24.03 -6.09
C LEU A 49 0.94 24.16 -5.40
N ASN A 50 1.44 25.38 -5.21
CA ASN A 50 2.68 25.66 -4.48
C ASN A 50 2.63 25.11 -3.05
N HIS A 51 1.47 25.22 -2.37
CA HIS A 51 1.30 24.66 -1.04
C HIS A 51 1.32 23.12 -1.04
N ILE A 52 0.70 22.48 -2.04
CA ILE A 52 0.76 21.02 -2.21
C ILE A 52 2.20 20.58 -2.43
N GLU A 53 2.92 21.19 -3.38
CA GLU A 53 4.31 20.87 -3.70
C GLU A 53 5.22 21.05 -2.47
N TYR A 54 5.04 22.14 -1.71
CA TYR A 54 5.75 22.36 -0.44
C TYR A 54 5.50 21.25 0.59
N LEU A 55 4.25 20.80 0.73
CA LEU A 55 3.91 19.73 1.67
C LEU A 55 4.47 18.38 1.21
N GLU A 56 4.42 18.08 -0.08
CA GLU A 56 5.02 16.87 -0.67
C GLU A 56 6.54 16.83 -0.42
N ASP A 57 7.24 17.93 -0.65
CA ASP A 57 8.67 18.05 -0.37
C ASP A 57 8.99 17.88 1.13
N ARG A 58 8.10 18.36 2.01
CA ARG A 58 8.25 18.14 3.46
C ARG A 58 8.05 16.69 3.85
N ILE A 59 7.04 16.03 3.29
CA ILE A 59 6.78 14.60 3.53
C ILE A 59 8.00 13.79 3.08
N ALA A 60 8.50 14.04 1.87
CA ALA A 60 9.67 13.34 1.34
C ALA A 60 10.92 13.48 2.21
N ARG A 61 11.15 14.67 2.80
CA ARG A 61 12.25 14.89 3.75
C ARG A 61 12.06 14.11 5.04
N PHE A 62 10.85 14.05 5.59
CA PHE A 62 10.56 13.24 6.77
C PHE A 62 10.70 11.74 6.49
N ASP A 63 10.23 11.27 5.33
CA ASP A 63 10.37 9.87 4.92
C ASP A 63 11.85 9.49 4.78
N ALA A 64 12.68 10.36 4.18
CA ALA A 64 14.12 10.13 4.08
C ALA A 64 14.78 10.04 5.46
N GLN A 65 14.49 10.99 6.34
CA GLN A 65 15.04 11.01 7.70
C GLN A 65 14.59 9.79 8.53
N LEU A 66 13.33 9.36 8.37
CA LEU A 66 12.80 8.16 9.00
C LEU A 66 13.55 6.91 8.53
N LEU A 67 13.72 6.75 7.22
CA LEU A 67 14.38 5.57 6.65
C LEU A 67 15.87 5.53 7.00
N GLU A 68 16.55 6.67 7.02
CA GLU A 68 17.94 6.77 7.48
C GLU A 68 18.08 6.30 8.94
N GLY A 69 17.17 6.75 9.83
CA GLY A 69 17.14 6.31 11.23
C GLY A 69 16.86 4.82 11.42
N LEU A 70 16.24 4.16 10.44
CA LEU A 70 15.91 2.73 10.45
C LEU A 70 16.93 1.86 9.69
N GLU A 71 18.06 2.40 9.26
CA GLU A 71 19.10 1.60 8.59
C GLU A 71 19.57 0.39 9.42
N PRO A 72 19.68 0.44 10.77
CA PRO A 72 19.98 -0.76 11.57
C PRO A 72 18.93 -1.87 11.45
N GLN A 73 17.67 -1.52 11.19
CA GLN A 73 16.53 -2.43 11.03
C GLN A 73 16.20 -2.73 9.56
N LYS A 74 17.11 -2.44 8.62
CA LYS A 74 16.91 -2.66 7.19
C LYS A 74 16.45 -4.07 6.82
N HIS A 75 16.99 -5.09 7.50
CA HIS A 75 16.55 -6.46 7.28
C HIS A 75 15.08 -6.67 7.65
N ALA A 76 14.65 -6.16 8.82
CA ALA A 76 13.25 -6.23 9.23
C ALA A 76 12.34 -5.47 8.25
N LEU A 77 12.75 -4.29 7.77
CA LEU A 77 12.03 -3.53 6.74
C LEU A 77 11.83 -4.35 5.45
N GLN A 78 12.87 -5.02 4.99
CA GLN A 78 12.82 -5.86 3.79
C GLN A 78 11.89 -7.07 4.00
N LEU A 79 11.94 -7.70 5.16
CA LEU A 79 11.02 -8.79 5.50
C LEU A 79 9.58 -8.33 5.40
N LEU A 80 9.20 -7.23 6.06
CA LEU A 80 7.83 -6.75 6.05
C LEU A 80 7.32 -6.40 4.64
N GLN A 81 8.18 -5.86 3.78
CA GLN A 81 7.83 -5.55 2.38
C GLN A 81 7.54 -6.79 1.52
N THR A 82 7.94 -7.99 1.95
CA THR A 82 7.55 -9.23 1.25
C THR A 82 6.07 -9.56 1.44
N LEU A 83 5.41 -8.99 2.46
CA LEU A 83 3.99 -9.22 2.70
C LEU A 83 3.14 -8.34 1.76
N PRO A 84 2.22 -8.92 0.95
CA PRO A 84 1.39 -8.15 0.04
C PRO A 84 0.60 -7.05 0.73
N GLY A 85 0.66 -5.85 0.17
CA GLY A 85 -0.03 -4.66 0.69
C GLY A 85 0.79 -3.83 1.67
N ILE A 86 2.02 -4.23 2.01
CA ILE A 86 2.95 -3.42 2.80
C ILE A 86 3.99 -2.80 1.87
N ASP A 87 4.07 -1.47 1.87
CA ASP A 87 5.13 -0.70 1.22
C ASP A 87 6.23 -0.30 2.20
N MET A 88 7.28 0.38 1.70
CA MET A 88 8.43 0.79 2.51
C MET A 88 8.01 1.66 3.71
N VAL A 89 7.17 2.66 3.49
CA VAL A 89 6.73 3.59 4.54
C VAL A 89 5.82 2.87 5.54
N GLY A 90 4.89 2.03 5.09
CA GLY A 90 4.06 1.21 5.96
C GLY A 90 4.89 0.25 6.82
N ALA A 91 5.92 -0.39 6.26
CA ALA A 91 6.85 -1.22 7.02
C ALA A 91 7.61 -0.41 8.08
N ALA A 92 8.12 0.77 7.71
CA ALA A 92 8.83 1.66 8.62
C ALA A 92 7.95 2.11 9.79
N LEU A 93 6.74 2.60 9.51
CA LEU A 93 5.81 3.02 10.54
C LEU A 93 5.38 1.86 11.45
N LEU A 94 5.25 0.64 10.93
CA LEU A 94 5.02 -0.53 11.77
C LEU A 94 6.21 -0.79 12.70
N LEU A 95 7.44 -0.82 12.19
CA LEU A 95 8.62 -1.07 13.01
C LEU A 95 8.83 0.01 14.08
N VAL A 96 8.54 1.27 13.79
CA VAL A 96 8.59 2.35 14.80
C VAL A 96 7.62 2.08 15.95
N GLU A 97 6.41 1.56 15.65
CA GLU A 97 5.37 1.37 16.65
C GLU A 97 5.48 0.05 17.43
N ILE A 98 5.90 -1.04 16.77
CA ILE A 98 5.96 -2.39 17.38
C ILE A 98 7.38 -2.89 17.66
N GLY A 99 8.40 -2.24 17.11
CA GLY A 99 9.79 -2.72 17.16
C GLY A 99 10.04 -3.95 16.28
N ASP A 100 11.29 -4.41 16.28
CA ASP A 100 11.74 -5.63 15.63
C ASP A 100 11.85 -6.83 16.59
N ASP A 101 11.97 -6.59 17.91
CA ASP A 101 11.99 -7.64 18.92
C ASP A 101 10.58 -8.09 19.36
N MET A 102 10.09 -9.18 18.78
CA MET A 102 8.77 -9.73 19.12
C MET A 102 8.70 -10.41 20.49
N ARG A 103 9.83 -10.67 21.16
CA ARG A 103 9.86 -11.34 22.48
C ARG A 103 9.23 -10.47 23.57
N VAL A 104 9.24 -9.14 23.41
CA VAL A 104 8.64 -8.19 24.36
C VAL A 104 7.13 -8.40 24.53
N PHE A 105 6.45 -8.87 23.48
CA PHE A 105 5.03 -9.21 23.53
C PHE A 105 4.80 -10.64 24.02
N GLY A 106 5.75 -11.55 23.78
CA GLY A 106 5.72 -12.97 24.17
C GLY A 106 4.78 -13.85 23.34
N SER A 107 3.70 -13.30 22.77
CA SER A 107 2.86 -14.01 21.80
C SER A 107 2.18 -13.07 20.80
N ALA A 108 1.83 -13.61 19.62
CA ALA A 108 1.07 -12.90 18.61
C ALA A 108 -0.31 -12.45 19.12
N ASP A 109 -0.94 -13.22 20.01
CA ASP A 109 -2.23 -12.88 20.59
C ASP A 109 -2.12 -11.65 21.52
N ARG A 110 -1.00 -11.52 22.26
CA ARG A 110 -0.73 -10.34 23.08
C ARG A 110 -0.48 -9.10 22.23
N LEU A 111 0.29 -9.21 21.15
CA LEU A 111 0.49 -8.11 20.19
C LEU A 111 -0.83 -7.65 19.57
N THR A 112 -1.66 -8.58 19.10
CA THR A 112 -2.96 -8.25 18.47
C THR A 112 -3.97 -7.68 19.46
N SER A 113 -3.90 -8.09 20.74
CA SER A 113 -4.65 -7.48 21.82
C SER A 113 -4.21 -6.05 22.11
N TRP A 114 -2.89 -5.81 22.17
CA TRP A 114 -2.31 -4.49 22.41
C TRP A 114 -2.63 -3.49 21.30
N THR A 115 -2.61 -3.92 20.04
CA THR A 115 -3.00 -3.08 18.88
C THR A 115 -4.51 -2.89 18.74
N GLY A 116 -5.33 -3.62 19.52
CA GLY A 116 -6.79 -3.55 19.42
C GLY A 116 -7.35 -4.14 18.12
N LEU A 117 -6.60 -5.02 17.44
CA LEU A 117 -7.04 -5.74 16.24
C LEU A 117 -7.74 -7.08 16.53
N CYS A 118 -7.92 -7.43 17.80
CA CYS A 118 -8.72 -8.57 18.22
C CYS A 118 -10.09 -8.15 18.80
N PRO A 119 -11.12 -9.00 18.70
CA PRO A 119 -12.37 -8.82 19.46
C PRO A 119 -12.09 -8.70 20.96
N GLY A 120 -12.83 -7.85 21.66
CA GLY A 120 -12.75 -7.77 23.12
C GLY A 120 -13.36 -9.01 23.76
N ASN A 121 -12.75 -9.49 24.85
CA ASN A 121 -13.33 -10.52 25.70
C ASN A 121 -14.03 -9.85 26.90
N ASN A 122 -15.31 -9.50 26.76
CA ASN A 122 -16.11 -8.91 27.85
C ASN A 122 -17.04 -9.98 28.40
N GLU A 123 -16.65 -10.60 29.51
CA GLU A 123 -17.38 -11.67 30.17
C GLU A 123 -17.55 -11.33 31.66
N SER A 124 -18.75 -11.58 32.18
CA SER A 124 -19.09 -11.34 33.58
C SER A 124 -20.05 -12.43 34.02
N ALA A 125 -19.73 -13.11 35.12
CA ALA A 125 -20.54 -14.21 35.66
C ALA A 125 -20.93 -15.26 34.59
N GLY A 126 -19.97 -15.66 33.73
CA GLY A 126 -20.18 -16.64 32.66
C GLY A 126 -21.02 -16.17 31.46
N LYS A 127 -21.46 -14.90 31.45
CA LYS A 127 -22.19 -14.32 30.32
C LYS A 127 -21.26 -13.47 29.46
N ARG A 128 -21.14 -13.85 28.18
CA ARG A 128 -20.44 -13.05 27.16
C ARG A 128 -21.28 -11.83 26.78
N LYS A 129 -20.70 -10.66 26.98
CA LYS A 129 -21.24 -9.34 26.60
C LYS A 129 -20.67 -8.94 25.24
N SER A 130 -20.38 -7.64 25.04
CA SER A 130 -19.92 -7.10 23.77
C SER A 130 -18.55 -7.65 23.34
N GLY A 131 -18.47 -8.16 22.11
CA GLY A 131 -17.21 -8.56 21.46
C GLY A 131 -16.53 -7.43 20.67
N ARG A 132 -16.88 -6.16 20.92
CA ARG A 132 -16.28 -5.02 20.21
C ARG A 132 -14.77 -4.97 20.47
N THR A 133 -14.00 -4.60 19.44
CA THR A 133 -12.56 -4.33 19.56
C THR A 133 -12.33 -3.28 20.64
N ARG A 134 -11.34 -3.53 21.50
CA ARG A 134 -10.96 -2.61 22.58
C ARG A 134 -10.16 -1.42 22.03
N LYS A 135 -9.91 -0.43 22.90
CA LYS A 135 -8.90 0.60 22.61
C LYS A 135 -7.53 -0.09 22.56
N GLY A 136 -6.75 0.26 21.56
CA GLY A 136 -5.38 -0.22 21.35
C GLY A 136 -4.61 0.84 20.56
N ASN A 137 -3.43 0.51 20.05
CA ASN A 137 -2.63 1.44 19.27
C ASN A 137 -3.37 1.88 17.98
N PRO A 138 -3.78 3.16 17.85
CA PRO A 138 -4.55 3.62 16.70
C PRO A 138 -3.72 3.75 15.43
N TYR A 139 -2.40 3.96 15.54
CA TYR A 139 -1.48 4.10 14.40
C TYR A 139 -1.30 2.75 13.72
N VAL A 140 -0.89 1.72 14.47
CA VAL A 140 -0.73 0.35 13.93
C VAL A 140 -2.03 -0.15 13.32
N ARG A 141 -3.17 0.09 13.99
CA ARG A 141 -4.47 -0.29 13.47
C ARG A 141 -4.79 0.39 12.14
N ARG A 142 -4.50 1.70 12.00
CA ARG A 142 -4.72 2.45 10.76
C ARG A 142 -3.83 1.92 9.65
N ILE A 143 -2.52 1.80 9.89
CA ILE A 143 -1.54 1.33 8.91
C ILE A 143 -1.94 -0.05 8.39
N LEU A 144 -2.22 -1.00 9.29
CA LEU A 144 -2.61 -2.36 8.88
C LEU A 144 -3.96 -2.43 8.16
N CYS A 145 -4.89 -1.52 8.44
CA CYS A 145 -6.13 -1.46 7.67
C CYS A 145 -5.88 -1.01 6.23
N GLU A 146 -5.00 -0.03 6.01
CA GLU A 146 -4.59 0.39 4.66
C GLU A 146 -3.83 -0.72 3.95
N CYS A 147 -2.89 -1.39 4.64
CA CYS A 147 -2.20 -2.55 4.10
C CYS A 147 -3.16 -3.69 3.75
N ALA A 148 -4.15 -3.95 4.59
CA ALA A 148 -5.21 -4.93 4.32
C ALA A 148 -6.09 -4.52 3.13
N HIS A 149 -6.42 -3.24 2.97
CA HIS A 149 -7.10 -2.75 1.78
C HIS A 149 -6.27 -3.00 0.52
N ALA A 150 -4.98 -2.70 0.53
CA ALA A 150 -4.08 -2.99 -0.58
C ALA A 150 -4.00 -4.50 -0.86
N ALA A 151 -3.74 -5.33 0.17
CA ALA A 151 -3.68 -6.78 0.07
C ALA A 151 -4.96 -7.39 -0.51
N SER A 152 -6.13 -6.86 -0.14
CA SER A 152 -7.43 -7.34 -0.65
C SER A 152 -7.61 -7.19 -2.16
N ARG A 153 -6.82 -6.30 -2.81
CA ARG A 153 -6.83 -6.07 -4.26
C ARG A 153 -5.68 -6.77 -4.99
N THR A 154 -4.68 -7.27 -4.27
CA THR A 154 -3.52 -7.98 -4.81
C THR A 154 -3.84 -9.47 -4.98
N GLN A 155 -3.35 -10.10 -6.05
CA GLN A 155 -3.49 -11.56 -6.21
C GLN A 155 -2.58 -12.27 -5.19
N CYS A 156 -3.17 -12.86 -4.15
CA CYS A 156 -2.50 -13.42 -2.98
C CYS A 156 -3.46 -14.25 -2.13
N ALA A 157 -2.95 -15.09 -1.22
CA ALA A 157 -3.77 -15.83 -0.26
C ALA A 157 -4.58 -14.90 0.67
N LEU A 158 -4.08 -13.69 0.94
CA LEU A 158 -4.81 -12.69 1.74
C LEU A 158 -6.08 -12.19 1.03
N ARG A 159 -6.07 -12.09 -0.29
CA ARG A 159 -7.25 -11.74 -1.10
C ARG A 159 -8.29 -12.86 -1.08
N SER A 160 -7.88 -14.11 -1.28
CA SER A 160 -8.76 -15.28 -1.15
C SER A 160 -9.44 -15.29 0.23
N LYS A 161 -8.66 -15.03 1.29
CA LYS A 161 -9.19 -14.92 2.64
C LYS A 161 -10.20 -13.77 2.77
N PHE A 162 -9.88 -12.59 2.24
CA PHE A 162 -10.78 -11.43 2.26
C PHE A 162 -12.11 -11.72 1.57
N GLN A 163 -12.09 -12.32 0.38
CA GLN A 163 -13.29 -12.67 -0.38
C GLN A 163 -14.19 -13.64 0.40
N SER A 164 -13.62 -14.66 1.05
CA SER A 164 -14.42 -15.59 1.88
C SER A 164 -15.09 -14.90 3.08
N LEU A 165 -14.47 -13.85 3.62
CA LEU A 165 -14.99 -13.10 4.77
C LEU A 165 -16.04 -12.06 4.34
N VAL A 166 -15.84 -11.39 3.20
CA VAL A 166 -16.66 -10.24 2.79
C VAL A 166 -18.12 -10.64 2.59
N VAL A 167 -18.35 -11.84 2.03
CA VAL A 167 -19.69 -12.41 1.81
C VAL A 167 -20.45 -12.58 3.13
N ARG A 168 -19.78 -12.98 4.21
CA ARG A 168 -20.41 -13.31 5.50
C ARG A 168 -20.43 -12.16 6.50
N ARG A 169 -19.45 -11.25 6.44
CA ARG A 169 -19.18 -10.25 7.49
C ARG A 169 -19.28 -8.80 7.01
N GLY A 170 -19.33 -8.57 5.69
CA GLY A 170 -19.26 -7.25 5.08
C GLY A 170 -17.83 -6.67 5.04
N HIS A 171 -17.67 -5.61 4.25
CA HIS A 171 -16.36 -5.04 3.89
C HIS A 171 -15.51 -4.63 5.10
N LYS A 172 -16.00 -3.70 5.92
CA LYS A 172 -15.24 -3.11 7.04
C LYS A 172 -14.75 -4.17 8.05
N ARG A 173 -15.60 -5.14 8.39
CA ARG A 173 -15.24 -6.23 9.33
C ARG A 173 -14.22 -7.18 8.71
N SER A 174 -14.29 -7.40 7.40
CA SER A 174 -13.35 -8.27 6.69
C SER A 174 -11.95 -7.65 6.60
N ILE A 175 -11.85 -6.33 6.42
CA ILE A 175 -10.58 -5.59 6.48
C ILE A 175 -9.94 -5.72 7.86
N ILE A 176 -10.70 -5.52 8.94
CA ILE A 176 -10.18 -5.69 10.31
C ILE A 176 -9.69 -7.12 10.54
N ALA A 177 -10.44 -8.12 10.10
CA ALA A 177 -10.04 -9.52 10.22
C ALA A 177 -8.79 -9.85 9.39
N LEU A 178 -8.63 -9.21 8.22
CA LEU A 178 -7.45 -9.37 7.39
C LEU A 178 -6.23 -8.69 8.03
N ALA A 179 -6.38 -7.46 8.52
CA ALA A 179 -5.36 -6.74 9.29
C ALA A 179 -4.89 -7.53 10.52
N HIS A 180 -5.83 -8.17 11.25
CA HIS A 180 -5.51 -9.07 12.34
C HIS A 180 -4.64 -10.26 11.87
N LYS A 181 -5.01 -10.91 10.76
CA LYS A 181 -4.22 -12.01 10.18
C LYS A 181 -2.83 -11.52 9.74
N MET A 182 -2.73 -10.36 9.10
CA MET A 182 -1.46 -9.76 8.67
C MET A 182 -0.56 -9.47 9.88
N LEU A 183 -1.09 -8.89 10.96
CA LEU A 183 -0.30 -8.63 12.17
C LEU A 183 0.27 -9.92 12.79
N ARG A 184 -0.49 -11.01 12.78
CA ARG A 184 0.02 -12.30 13.24
C ARG A 184 1.12 -12.85 12.34
N ILE A 185 1.00 -12.67 11.02
CA ILE A 185 2.04 -13.06 10.06
C ILE A 185 3.31 -12.24 10.33
N ILE A 186 3.18 -10.92 10.46
CA ILE A 186 4.27 -9.99 10.81
C ILE A 186 5.00 -10.44 12.08
N TYR A 187 4.26 -10.78 13.13
CA TYR A 187 4.85 -11.27 14.38
C TYR A 187 5.79 -12.47 14.14
N PHE A 188 5.35 -13.48 13.38
CA PHE A 188 6.18 -14.65 13.13
C PHE A 188 7.32 -14.38 12.15
N MET A 189 7.11 -13.50 11.17
CA MET A 189 8.17 -13.07 10.25
C MET A 189 9.32 -12.38 10.99
N LEU A 190 9.00 -11.44 11.89
CA LEU A 190 10.00 -10.74 12.69
C LEU A 190 10.64 -11.67 13.73
N LEU A 191 9.86 -12.53 14.38
CA LEU A 191 10.37 -13.49 15.37
C LEU A 191 11.37 -14.49 14.77
N HIS A 192 11.12 -14.97 13.55
CA HIS A 192 11.94 -15.99 12.90
C HIS A 192 12.93 -15.43 11.88
N GLY A 193 12.85 -14.14 11.55
CA GLY A 193 13.64 -13.52 10.49
C GLY A 193 13.33 -14.09 9.10
N THR A 194 12.10 -14.53 8.86
CA THR A 194 11.70 -15.20 7.61
C THR A 194 10.82 -14.32 6.74
N TYR A 195 10.99 -14.47 5.41
CA TYR A 195 10.17 -13.77 4.42
C TYR A 195 8.78 -14.39 4.32
N TYR A 196 7.80 -13.58 3.92
CA TYR A 196 6.46 -14.07 3.61
C TYR A 196 6.51 -14.98 2.39
N ARG A 197 5.94 -16.18 2.53
CA ARG A 197 5.69 -17.11 1.43
C ARG A 197 4.19 -17.27 1.29
N ASP A 198 3.67 -16.91 0.13
CA ASP A 198 2.25 -17.05 -0.15
C ASP A 198 1.94 -18.53 -0.43
N ALA A 199 0.90 -19.05 0.20
CA ALA A 199 0.51 -20.44 0.06
C ALA A 199 -0.27 -20.71 -1.25
N ASP A 200 -0.94 -19.68 -1.79
CA ASP A 200 -1.83 -19.81 -2.94
C ASP A 200 -1.16 -19.34 -4.24
N THR A 201 -0.14 -18.48 -4.15
CA THR A 201 0.43 -17.77 -5.30
C THR A 201 1.95 -17.83 -5.34
N ASP A 202 2.52 -18.49 -6.36
CA ASP A 202 3.95 -18.40 -6.65
C ASP A 202 4.28 -17.07 -7.34
N TYR A 203 4.74 -16.10 -6.54
CA TYR A 203 5.13 -14.79 -7.03
C TYR A 203 6.37 -14.80 -7.93
N GLU A 204 7.29 -15.74 -7.72
CA GLU A 204 8.47 -15.87 -8.57
C GLU A 204 8.03 -16.31 -9.97
N ALA A 205 7.19 -17.34 -10.06
CA ALA A 205 6.62 -17.78 -11.32
C ALA A 205 5.83 -16.66 -12.03
N LEU A 206 4.99 -15.90 -11.32
CA LEU A 206 4.24 -14.78 -11.90
C LEU A 206 5.15 -13.64 -12.37
N SER A 207 6.18 -13.29 -11.59
CA SER A 207 7.16 -12.25 -11.94
C SER A 207 7.95 -12.65 -13.18
N VAL A 208 8.40 -13.91 -13.24
CA VAL A 208 9.03 -14.50 -14.41
C VAL A 208 8.08 -14.43 -15.59
N GLN A 209 6.83 -14.91 -15.47
CA GLN A 209 5.87 -14.91 -16.58
C GLN A 209 5.63 -13.50 -17.13
N ARG A 210 5.49 -12.49 -16.26
CA ARG A 210 5.24 -11.10 -16.65
C ARG A 210 6.46 -10.43 -17.29
N ASN A 211 7.66 -10.69 -16.76
CA ASN A 211 8.87 -9.98 -17.16
C ASN A 211 9.77 -10.77 -18.11
N ALA A 212 9.52 -12.08 -18.33
CA ALA A 212 10.37 -12.99 -19.08
C ALA A 212 10.70 -12.46 -20.47
N SER A 213 9.70 -12.01 -21.23
CA SER A 213 9.91 -11.48 -22.58
C SER A 213 10.87 -10.28 -22.58
N ARG A 214 10.78 -9.41 -21.57
CA ARG A 214 11.66 -8.25 -21.39
C ARG A 214 13.06 -8.66 -20.95
N TRP A 215 13.18 -9.63 -20.05
CA TRP A 215 14.47 -10.15 -19.59
C TRP A 215 15.19 -10.91 -20.70
N ILE A 216 14.51 -11.77 -21.45
CA ILE A 216 15.04 -12.47 -22.63
C ILE A 216 15.59 -11.46 -23.63
N LYS A 217 14.80 -10.41 -23.97
CA LYS A 217 15.28 -9.34 -24.86
C LYS A 217 16.54 -8.64 -24.33
N LYS A 218 16.62 -8.37 -23.03
CA LYS A 218 17.83 -7.78 -22.41
C LYS A 218 19.02 -8.74 -22.45
N LEU A 219 18.81 -10.00 -22.14
CA LEU A 219 19.86 -11.02 -22.12
C LEU A 219 20.41 -11.27 -23.54
N ILE A 220 19.55 -11.25 -24.56
CA ILE A 220 19.97 -11.28 -25.98
C ILE A 220 20.77 -10.01 -26.32
N LYS A 221 20.26 -8.83 -25.95
CA LYS A 221 20.93 -7.54 -26.24
C LYS A 221 22.35 -7.47 -25.68
N PHE A 222 22.58 -8.03 -24.49
CA PHE A 222 23.89 -8.02 -23.82
C PHE A 222 24.71 -9.30 -24.04
N GLY A 223 24.27 -10.20 -24.94
CA GLY A 223 25.04 -11.39 -25.32
C GLY A 223 25.03 -12.54 -24.31
N PHE A 224 24.20 -12.47 -23.27
CA PHE A 224 24.04 -13.55 -22.29
C PHE A 224 23.17 -14.71 -22.80
N LEU A 225 22.35 -14.48 -23.84
CA LEU A 225 21.51 -15.50 -24.50
C LEU A 225 21.58 -15.35 -26.02
N GLN A 226 21.67 -16.47 -26.75
CA GLN A 226 21.57 -16.47 -28.21
C GLN A 226 20.09 -16.55 -28.65
N PRO A 227 19.67 -15.85 -29.73
CA PRO A 227 18.32 -15.98 -30.25
C PRO A 227 18.10 -17.43 -30.74
N GLN A 228 17.04 -18.09 -30.27
CA GLN A 228 16.71 -19.43 -30.76
C GLN A 228 16.35 -19.36 -32.25
N GLN A 229 17.07 -20.11 -33.09
CA GLN A 229 16.66 -20.39 -34.46
C GLN A 229 15.41 -21.27 -34.41
N GLN A 230 14.29 -20.79 -34.97
CA GLN A 230 13.08 -21.61 -35.09
C GLN A 230 13.36 -22.80 -36.02
N PRO A 231 13.01 -24.04 -35.64
CA PRO A 231 13.08 -25.17 -36.56
C PRO A 231 12.04 -24.98 -37.67
N ALA A 232 12.46 -25.31 -38.89
CA ALA A 232 11.70 -25.18 -40.13
C ALA A 232 10.44 -26.06 -40.17
#